data_AF-T1ACY9-F1
#
_entry.id   AF-T1ACY9-F1
#
_cell.length_a   1.000
_cell.length_b   1.000
_cell.length_c   1.000
_cell.angle_alpha   90.00
_cell.angle_beta   90.00
_cell.angle_gamma   90.00
#
_symmetry.space_group_name_H-M   'P 1'
#
loop_
_entity.id
_entity.type
_entity.pdbx_description
1 polymer ?
#
loop_
_entity_poly.entity_id
_entity_poly.type
_entity_poly.pdbx_seq_one_letter_code
_entity_poly.pdbx_strand_id
1 'polypeptide(L)'
;MVVSIALFYVGIAFAYFVIFPMAFHFFASVAPRGVAMTTDIQNYLNFCLHLMLAFGISFEMPVVIVLLVFTSLIQEATLRRNRRYVFLICFIIAAFLTPPDALSMTLLGLPMYGLYELGLVLVRWLLPGPVA
;
A
#
# COMPACT_ATOMS: atom_id res chain seq x y z
N MET A 1 -20.26 -1.59 3.83
CA MET A 1 -20.29 -0.83 2.56
C MET A 1 -19.85 0.62 2.71
N VAL A 2 -20.43 1.43 3.59
CA VAL A 2 -20.01 2.85 3.74
C VAL A 2 -18.53 2.97 4.17
N VAL A 3 -18.08 2.10 5.09
CA VAL A 3 -16.69 2.11 5.58
C VAL A 3 -15.67 1.77 4.50
N SER A 4 -15.93 0.74 3.67
CA SER A 4 -15.03 0.36 2.57
C SER A 4 -14.94 1.45 1.51
N ILE A 5 -16.08 2.04 1.12
CA ILE A 5 -16.11 3.17 0.18
C ILE A 5 -15.31 4.37 0.73
N ALA A 6 -15.50 4.72 2.01
CA ALA A 6 -14.73 5.79 2.64
C ALA A 6 -13.23 5.48 2.67
N LEU A 7 -12.84 4.25 3.01
CA LEU A 7 -11.44 3.80 3.03
C LEU A 7 -10.80 3.86 1.64
N PHE A 8 -11.54 3.50 0.59
CA PHE A 8 -11.09 3.57 -0.79
C PHE A 8 -10.80 5.02 -1.23
N TYR A 9 -11.70 5.96 -0.92
CA TYR A 9 -11.47 7.40 -1.18
C TYR A 9 -10.30 7.95 -0.38
N VAL A 10 -10.15 7.54 0.89
CA VAL A 10 -8.98 7.88 1.72
C VAL A 10 -7.69 7.31 1.11
N GLY A 11 -7.74 6.11 0.54
CA GLY A 11 -6.61 5.49 -0.14
C GLY A 11 -6.17 6.25 -1.39
N ILE A 12 -7.12 6.69 -2.20
CA ILE A 12 -6.85 7.55 -3.37
C ILE A 12 -6.26 8.89 -2.91
N ALA A 13 -6.84 9.50 -1.87
CA ALA A 13 -6.33 10.75 -1.31
C ALA A 13 -4.90 10.59 -0.76
N PHE A 14 -4.62 9.50 -0.04
CA PHE A 14 -3.29 9.21 0.49
C PHE A 14 -2.25 9.01 -0.62
N ALA A 15 -2.61 8.26 -1.67
CA ALA A 15 -1.76 8.12 -2.84
C ALA A 15 -1.41 9.50 -3.42
N TYR A 16 -2.42 10.34 -3.69
CA TYR A 16 -2.23 11.65 -4.30
C TYR A 16 -1.49 12.67 -3.42
N PHE A 17 -1.81 12.75 -2.12
CA PHE A 17 -1.25 13.78 -1.23
C PHE A 17 0.07 13.38 -0.57
N VAL A 18 0.37 12.09 -0.43
CA VAL A 18 1.58 11.62 0.28
C VAL A 18 2.55 10.98 -0.70
N ILE A 19 2.10 10.01 -1.48
CA ILE A 19 3.01 9.21 -2.30
C ILE A 19 3.49 10.00 -3.52
N PHE A 20 2.59 10.67 -4.25
CA PHE A 20 2.96 11.47 -5.42
C PHE A 20 4.03 12.54 -5.11
N PRO A 21 3.86 13.44 -4.12
CA PRO A 21 4.89 14.43 -3.84
C PRO A 21 6.21 13.80 -3.40
N MET A 22 6.16 12.65 -2.73
CA MET A 22 7.37 11.97 -2.28
C MET A 22 8.10 11.27 -3.43
N ALA A 23 7.36 10.68 -4.39
CA ALA A 23 7.91 10.16 -5.64
C ALA A 23 8.51 11.28 -6.50
N PHE A 24 7.82 12.42 -6.63
CA PHE A 24 8.34 13.58 -7.36
C PHE A 24 9.58 14.19 -6.72
N HIS A 25 9.62 14.29 -5.38
CA HIS A 25 10.79 14.74 -4.67
C HIS A 25 11.99 13.81 -4.90
N PHE A 26 11.75 12.50 -4.95
CA PHE A 26 12.78 11.54 -5.32
C PHE A 26 13.27 11.75 -6.76
N PHE A 27 12.36 11.82 -7.73
CA PHE A 27 12.70 12.09 -9.13
C PHE A 27 13.50 13.39 -9.30
N ALA A 28 13.13 14.46 -8.59
CA ALA A 28 13.86 15.72 -8.58
C ALA A 28 15.26 15.60 -7.93
N SER A 29 15.41 14.77 -6.90
CA SER A 29 16.68 14.59 -6.17
C SER A 29 17.74 13.79 -6.95
N VAL A 30 17.32 12.93 -7.88
CA VAL A 30 18.21 12.11 -8.71
C VAL A 30 18.58 12.80 -10.03
N ALA A 31 17.85 13.86 -10.42
CA ALA A 31 18.13 14.61 -11.63
C ALA A 31 19.42 15.45 -11.50
N PRO A 32 20.41 15.31 -12.41
CA PRO A 32 21.60 16.16 -12.44
C PRO A 32 21.23 17.63 -12.71
N ARG A 33 21.94 18.56 -12.07
CA ARG A 33 21.77 20.01 -12.30
C ARG A 33 21.93 20.31 -13.81
N GLY A 34 20.83 20.66 -14.48
CA GLY A 34 20.84 21.12 -15.87
C GLY A 34 20.23 20.15 -16.90
N VAL A 35 19.79 18.95 -16.51
CA VAL A 35 19.01 18.07 -17.40
C VAL A 35 17.53 18.26 -17.08
N ALA A 36 16.76 18.81 -18.03
CA ALA A 36 15.32 18.84 -17.90
C ALA A 36 14.82 17.39 -17.74
N MET A 37 14.05 17.15 -16.68
CA MET A 37 13.48 15.85 -16.37
C MET A 37 12.38 15.57 -17.39
N THR A 38 12.76 15.18 -18.60
CA THR A 38 11.84 14.84 -19.68
C THR A 38 11.38 13.40 -19.48
N THR A 39 10.73 13.12 -18.36
CA THR A 39 9.98 11.87 -18.23
C THR A 39 8.89 11.88 -19.29
N ASP A 40 8.88 10.84 -20.11
CA ASP A 40 7.81 10.62 -21.08
C ASP A 40 6.45 10.69 -20.36
N ILE A 41 5.55 11.53 -20.86
CA ILE A 41 4.22 11.73 -20.28
C ILE A 41 3.48 10.40 -20.17
N GLN A 42 3.74 9.46 -21.09
CA GLN A 42 3.15 8.12 -21.08
C GLN A 42 3.61 7.30 -19.86
N ASN A 43 4.91 7.30 -19.57
CA ASN A 43 5.46 6.58 -18.41
C ASN A 43 5.01 7.22 -17.09
N TYR A 44 4.94 8.55 -17.05
CA TYR A 44 4.42 9.27 -15.90
C TYR A 44 2.94 8.93 -15.62
N LEU A 45 2.09 9.03 -16.64
CA LEU A 45 0.65 8.71 -16.49
C LEU A 45 0.43 7.24 -16.12
N ASN A 46 1.17 6.32 -16.74
CA ASN A 46 1.11 4.91 -16.39
C ASN A 46 1.51 4.68 -14.93
N PHE A 47 2.62 5.25 -14.47
CA PHE A 47 3.03 5.16 -13.06
C PHE A 47 1.93 5.68 -12.12
N CYS A 48 1.39 6.86 -12.40
CA CYS A 48 0.31 7.47 -11.62
C CYS A 48 -0.94 6.58 -11.54
N LEU A 49 -1.38 6.03 -12.67
CA LEU A 49 -2.56 5.17 -12.76
C LEU A 49 -2.37 3.87 -11.99
N HIS A 50 -1.23 3.18 -12.17
CA HIS A 50 -0.93 1.95 -11.44
C HIS A 50 -0.87 2.19 -9.94
N LEU A 51 -0.22 3.29 -9.53
CA LEU A 51 -0.08 3.67 -8.13
C LEU A 51 -1.43 3.97 -7.48
N MET A 52 -2.28 4.79 -8.11
CA MET A 52 -3.63 5.08 -7.61
C MET A 52 -4.46 3.81 -7.49
N LEU A 53 -4.40 2.90 -8.47
CA LEU A 53 -5.11 1.62 -8.44
C LEU A 53 -4.59 0.71 -7.31
N ALA A 54 -3.28 0.52 -7.20
CA ALA A 54 -2.71 -0.38 -6.20
C ALA A 54 -2.93 0.14 -4.78
N PHE A 55 -2.80 1.43 -4.54
CA PHE A 55 -3.11 2.00 -3.22
C PHE A 55 -4.60 1.97 -2.92
N GLY A 56 -5.48 2.27 -3.89
CA GLY A 56 -6.92 2.13 -3.71
C GLY A 56 -7.30 0.71 -3.26
N ILE A 57 -6.77 -0.31 -3.95
CA ILE A 57 -6.99 -1.73 -3.59
C ILE A 57 -6.32 -2.07 -2.25
N SER A 58 -5.10 -1.58 -2.00
CA SER A 58 -4.39 -1.85 -0.75
C SER A 58 -5.10 -1.29 0.48
N PHE A 59 -5.81 -0.17 0.33
CA PHE A 59 -6.62 0.40 1.40
C PHE A 59 -7.86 -0.44 1.73
N GLU A 60 -8.26 -1.41 0.91
CA GLU A 60 -9.29 -2.40 1.27
C GLU A 60 -8.71 -3.57 2.11
N MET A 61 -7.38 -3.76 2.12
CA MET A 61 -6.74 -4.84 2.87
C MET A 61 -7.12 -4.87 4.36
N PRO A 62 -7.16 -3.75 5.11
CA PRO A 62 -7.60 -3.75 6.50
C PRO A 62 -9.01 -4.32 6.68
N VAL A 63 -9.94 -3.95 5.80
CA VAL A 63 -11.34 -4.42 5.83
C VAL A 63 -11.40 -5.92 5.53
N VAL A 64 -10.67 -6.37 4.50
CA VAL A 64 -10.59 -7.79 4.12
C VAL A 64 -10.04 -8.64 5.26
N ILE A 65 -8.98 -8.19 5.94
CA ILE A 65 -8.39 -8.90 7.08
C ILE A 65 -9.39 -9.00 8.24
N VAL A 66 -10.09 -7.91 8.56
CA VAL A 66 -11.12 -7.91 9.60
C VAL A 66 -12.24 -8.88 9.27
N LEU A 67 -12.73 -8.88 8.03
CA LEU A 67 -13.78 -9.79 7.60
C LEU A 67 -13.34 -11.25 7.65
N LEU A 68 -12.14 -11.57 7.18
CA LEU A 68 -11.61 -12.95 7.17
C LEU A 68 -11.48 -13.55 8.58
N VAL A 69 -11.06 -12.73 9.55
CA VAL A 69 -10.97 -13.16 10.95
C VAL A 69 -12.35 -13.21 11.59
N PHE A 70 -13.24 -12.25 11.29
CA PHE A 70 -14.61 -12.23 11.78
C PHE A 70 -15.42 -13.46 11.36
N THR A 71 -15.24 -13.93 10.12
CA THR A 71 -15.91 -15.13 9.59
C THR A 71 -15.21 -16.43 9.98
N SER A 72 -14.18 -16.39 10.84
CA SER A 72 -13.33 -17.54 11.20
C SER A 72 -12.67 -18.25 10.02
N LEU A 73 -12.58 -17.60 8.84
CA LEU A 73 -11.94 -18.18 7.66
C LEU A 73 -10.43 -18.33 7.87
N ILE A 74 -9.84 -17.39 8.60
CA ILE A 74 -8.41 -17.38 8.93
C ILE A 74 -8.24 -16.91 10.39
N GLN A 75 -7.43 -17.62 11.16
CA GLN A 75 -7.06 -17.20 12.51
C GLN A 75 -6.06 -16.02 12.47
N GLU A 76 -6.23 -15.05 13.38
CA GLU A 76 -5.28 -13.93 13.55
C GLU A 76 -3.84 -14.43 13.76
N ALA A 77 -3.67 -15.55 14.48
CA ALA A 77 -2.37 -16.17 14.73
C ALA A 77 -1.65 -16.58 13.43
N THR A 78 -2.38 -17.07 12.43
CA THR A 78 -1.84 -17.47 11.13
C THR A 78 -1.35 -16.26 10.33
N LEU A 79 -2.14 -15.19 10.32
CA LEU A 79 -1.74 -13.90 9.72
C LEU A 79 -0.49 -13.35 10.39
N ARG A 80 -0.46 -13.36 11.73
CA ARG A 80 0.68 -12.91 12.53
C ARG A 80 1.95 -13.75 12.30
N ARG A 81 1.82 -15.07 12.13
CA ARG A 81 2.95 -15.96 11.80
C ARG A 81 3.52 -15.67 10.42
N ASN A 82 2.65 -15.33 9.46
CA ASN A 82 3.02 -15.11 8.06
C ASN A 82 3.37 -13.65 7.72
N ARG A 83 3.66 -12.78 8.70
CA ARG A 83 4.07 -11.37 8.49
C ARG A 83 5.21 -11.21 7.48
N ARG A 84 6.17 -12.14 7.50
CA ARG A 84 7.33 -12.13 6.58
C ARG A 84 6.91 -12.33 5.13
N TYR A 85 5.91 -13.17 4.87
CA TYR A 85 5.37 -13.39 3.53
C TYR A 85 4.61 -12.16 3.04
N VAL A 86 3.80 -11.54 3.90
CA VAL A 86 3.06 -10.33 3.53
C VAL A 86 4.03 -9.18 3.25
N PHE A 87 5.06 -9.01 4.08
CA PHE A 87 6.12 -8.03 3.84
C PHE A 87 6.77 -8.26 2.46
N LEU A 88 7.15 -9.50 2.13
CA LEU A 88 7.69 -9.84 0.81
C LEU A 88 6.71 -9.51 -0.32
N ILE A 89 5.43 -9.86 -0.20
CA ILE A 89 4.40 -9.58 -1.22
C ILE A 89 4.22 -8.07 -1.42
N CYS A 90 4.19 -7.27 -0.36
CA CYS A 90 4.10 -5.81 -0.47
C CYS A 90 5.29 -5.22 -1.24
N PHE A 91 6.50 -5.71 -0.98
CA PHE A 91 7.69 -5.28 -1.70
C PHE A 91 7.73 -5.78 -3.14
N ILE A 92 7.23 -6.98 -3.43
CA ILE A 92 7.10 -7.48 -4.81
C ILE A 92 6.13 -6.59 -5.60
N ILE A 93 4.97 -6.26 -5.02
CA ILE A 93 3.99 -5.37 -5.65
C ILE A 93 4.62 -3.99 -5.87
N ALA A 94 5.29 -3.45 -4.86
CA ALA A 94 6.00 -2.17 -4.98
C ALA A 94 7.02 -2.20 -6.13
N ALA A 95 7.81 -3.27 -6.27
CA ALA A 95 8.80 -3.43 -7.33
C ALA A 95 8.19 -3.54 -8.74
N PHE A 96 6.95 -4.03 -8.87
CA PHE A 96 6.23 -4.02 -10.15
C PHE A 96 5.65 -2.64 -10.50
N LEU A 97 5.33 -1.84 -9.48
CA LEU A 97 4.72 -0.52 -9.66
C LEU A 97 5.73 0.60 -9.84
N THR A 98 6.84 0.53 -9.12
CA THR A 98 7.93 1.49 -9.24
C THR A 98 8.89 1.03 -10.33
N PRO A 99 9.66 1.93 -10.92
CA PRO A 99 10.89 1.53 -11.60
C PRO A 99 11.77 0.63 -10.70
N PRO A 100 12.79 -0.05 -11.25
CA PRO A 100 13.71 -0.90 -10.50
C PRO A 100 14.67 -0.07 -9.63
N ASP A 101 14.12 0.76 -8.74
CA ASP A 101 14.83 1.66 -7.85
C ASP A 101 14.46 1.37 -6.38
N ALA A 102 15.48 1.08 -5.57
CA ALA A 102 15.28 0.62 -4.19
C ALA A 102 14.59 1.65 -3.30
N LEU A 103 14.81 2.95 -3.53
CA LEU A 103 14.21 4.01 -2.74
C LEU A 103 12.71 4.13 -2.99
N SER A 104 12.23 4.28 -4.24
CA SER A 104 10.78 4.33 -4.49
C SER A 104 10.09 3.04 -4.10
N MET A 105 10.74 1.88 -4.34
CA MET A 105 10.22 0.58 -3.92
C MET A 105 9.99 0.52 -2.40
N THR A 106 10.95 0.97 -1.58
CA THR A 106 10.77 1.02 -0.12
C THR A 106 9.71 2.04 0.31
N LEU A 107 9.66 3.19 -0.37
CA LEU A 107 8.70 4.25 -0.12
C LEU A 107 7.25 3.79 -0.38
N LEU A 108 7.04 2.89 -1.34
CA LEU A 108 5.74 2.28 -1.63
C LEU A 108 5.44 1.03 -0.78
N GLY A 109 6.43 0.15 -0.63
CA GLY A 109 6.27 -1.12 0.08
C GLY A 109 5.98 -0.92 1.58
N LEU A 110 6.59 0.10 2.20
CA LEU A 110 6.40 0.41 3.61
C LEU A 110 4.95 0.82 3.96
N PRO A 111 4.30 1.77 3.27
CA PRO A 111 2.91 2.11 3.55
C PRO A 111 1.94 0.96 3.24
N MET A 112 2.19 0.16 2.19
CA MET A 112 1.39 -1.05 1.94
C MET A 112 1.48 -2.05 3.10
N TYR A 113 2.68 -2.28 3.63
CA TYR A 113 2.87 -3.12 4.81
C TYR A 113 2.23 -2.50 6.07
N GLY A 114 2.30 -1.17 6.22
CA GLY A 114 1.65 -0.44 7.30
C GLY A 114 0.13 -0.61 7.29
N LEU A 115 -0.51 -0.63 6.13
CA LEU A 115 -1.95 -0.90 6.00
C LEU A 115 -2.31 -2.32 6.48
N TYR A 116 -1.47 -3.31 6.15
CA TYR A 116 -1.63 -4.66 6.66
C TYR A 116 -1.53 -4.73 8.19
N GLU A 117 -0.53 -4.06 8.78
CA GLU A 117 -0.40 -3.96 10.24
C GLU A 117 -1.62 -3.28 10.87
N LEU A 118 -2.12 -2.20 10.27
CA LEU A 118 -3.34 -1.52 10.69
C LEU A 118 -4.55 -2.48 10.72
N GLY A 119 -4.72 -3.30 9.68
CA GLY A 119 -5.76 -4.32 9.64
C GLY A 119 -5.66 -5.32 10.80
N LEU A 120 -4.45 -5.79 11.10
CA LEU A 120 -4.18 -6.70 12.22
C LEU A 120 -4.44 -6.06 13.58
N VAL A 121 -4.12 -4.78 13.74
CA VAL A 121 -4.42 -4.01 14.97
C VAL A 121 -5.93 -3.82 15.12
N LEU A 122 -6.64 -3.48 14.04
CA LEU A 122 -8.09 -3.35 14.02
C LEU A 122 -8.78 -4.66 14.40
N VAL A 123 -8.34 -5.80 13.87
CA VAL A 123 -8.83 -7.13 14.28
C VAL A 123 -8.72 -7.30 15.80
N ARG A 124 -7.54 -7.03 16.36
CA ARG A 124 -7.30 -7.20 17.80
C ARG A 124 -8.16 -6.27 18.66
N TRP A 125 -8.44 -5.05 18.18
CA TRP A 125 -9.29 -4.09 18.89
C TRP A 125 -10.78 -4.43 18.78
N LEU A 126 -11.23 -4.86 17.61
CA LEU A 126 -12.65 -5.12 17.33
C LEU A 126 -13.10 -6.51 17.78
N LEU A 127 -12.19 -7.50 17.74
CA LEU A 127 -12.43 -8.90 18.08
C LEU A 127 -11.44 -9.36 19.17
N PRO A 128 -11.58 -8.88 20.42
CA PRO A 128 -10.70 -9.25 21.53
C PRO A 128 -10.90 -10.70 22.03
N GLY A 129 -11.76 -11.50 21.39
CA GLY A 129 -12.10 -12.86 21.80
C GLY A 129 -11.55 -13.92 20.84
N PRO A 130 -11.16 -15.12 21.34
CA PRO A 130 -10.78 -16.24 20.51
C PRO A 130 -12.00 -16.64 19.69
N VAL A 131 -11.98 -16.34 18.39
CA VAL A 131 -12.97 -16.93 17.50
C VAL A 131 -12.55 -18.40 17.37
N ALA A 132 -13.37 -19.25 18.00
CA ALA A 132 -13.11 -20.66 18.33
C ALA A 132 -12.66 -21.52 17.15
#